data_AF-A0A819QGE7-F1
#
_entry.id   AF-A0A819QGE7-F1
#
_cell.length_a   1.000
_cell.length_b   1.000
_cell.length_c   1.000
_cell.angle_alpha   90.00
_cell.angle_beta   90.00
_cell.angle_gamma   90.00
#
_symmetry.space_group_name_H-M   'P 1'
#
loop_
_entity.id
_entity.type
_entity.pdbx_description
1 polymer ?
#
loop_
_entity_poly.entity_id
_entity_poly.type
_entity_poly.pdbx_seq_one_letter_code
_entity_poly.pdbx_strand_id
1 'polypeptide(L)' 'DQTNKIIKELENKYYIHTGGGLRTLIDIDDMLKSGVRHCVLSSMNDELIKKIPKDRLIIEISINEKK' A
#
# COMPACT_ATOMS: atom_id res chain seq x y z
N ASP A 1 0.73 -2.15 -18.18
CA ASP A 1 0.03 -1.34 -17.19
C ASP A 1 0.71 0.01 -17.02
N GLN A 2 -0.03 1.11 -17.12
CA GLN A 2 0.54 2.48 -17.07
C GLN A 2 1.08 2.80 -15.67
N THR A 3 0.40 2.32 -14.63
CA THR A 3 0.80 2.49 -13.22
C THR A 3 2.17 1.87 -12.95
N ASN A 4 2.42 0.64 -13.42
CA ASN A 4 3.69 -0.05 -13.17
C ASN A 4 4.87 0.68 -13.83
N LYS A 5 4.68 1.27 -15.02
CA LYS A 5 5.72 2.09 -15.65
C LYS A 5 6.10 3.30 -14.79
N ILE A 6 5.10 4.01 -14.27
CA ILE A 6 5.31 5.16 -13.39
C ILE A 6 6.04 4.74 -12.11
N ILE A 7 5.63 3.64 -11.48
CA ILE A 7 6.30 3.14 -10.27
C ILE A 7 7.78 2.83 -10.57
N LYS A 8 8.08 2.17 -11.69
CA LYS A 8 9.46 1.83 -12.09
C LYS A 8 10.34 3.04 -12.38
N GLU A 9 9.78 4.10 -12.93
CA GLU A 9 10.52 5.35 -13.14
C GLU A 9 10.82 6.09 -11.83
N LEU A 10 9.93 5.97 -10.84
CA LEU A 10 10.01 6.68 -9.56
C LEU A 10 10.76 5.88 -8.47
N GLU A 11 10.77 4.54 -8.52
CA GLU A 11 11.29 3.69 -7.43
C GLU A 11 12.79 3.92 -7.15
N ASN A 12 13.54 4.35 -8.17
CA ASN A 12 14.97 4.65 -8.06
C ASN A 12 15.25 6.04 -7.48
N LYS A 13 14.23 6.89 -7.35
CA LYS A 13 14.34 8.30 -6.92
C LYS A 13 13.64 8.57 -5.60
N TYR A 14 12.56 7.83 -5.31
CA TYR A 14 11.68 8.07 -4.18
C TYR A 14 11.30 6.78 -3.48
N TYR A 15 11.01 6.88 -2.17
CA TYR A 15 10.31 5.81 -1.46
C TYR A 15 8.83 5.91 -1.72
N ILE A 16 8.32 4.93 -2.47
CA ILE A 16 6.93 4.89 -2.87
C ILE A 16 6.14 4.10 -1.83
N HIS A 17 5.07 4.72 -1.35
CA HIS A 17 4.02 4.10 -0.56
C HIS A 17 2.75 4.14 -1.39
N THR A 18 1.97 3.06 -1.41
CA THR A 18 0.70 3.03 -2.14
C THR A 18 -0.45 2.73 -1.21
N GLY A 19 -1.53 3.48 -1.35
CA GLY A 19 -2.77 3.29 -0.62
C GLY A 19 -3.95 3.50 -1.54
N GLY A 20 -5.14 3.11 -1.08
CA GLY A 20 -6.36 3.16 -1.89
C GLY A 20 -6.41 2.05 -2.94
N GLY A 21 -7.59 1.45 -3.12
CA GLY A 21 -7.80 0.39 -4.13
C GLY A 21 -7.21 -0.99 -3.81
N LEU A 22 -6.39 -1.12 -2.75
CA LEU A 22 -5.88 -2.42 -2.28
C LEU A 22 -6.97 -3.21 -1.55
N ARG A 23 -7.64 -4.13 -2.26
CA ARG A 23 -8.78 -4.89 -1.72
C ARG A 23 -8.45 -6.35 -1.48
N THR A 24 -7.42 -6.85 -2.13
CA THR A 24 -7.01 -8.26 -2.09
C THR A 24 -5.50 -8.38 -1.88
N LEU A 25 -5.06 -9.59 -1.50
CA LEU A 25 -3.62 -9.90 -1.42
C LEU A 25 -2.92 -9.82 -2.78
N ILE A 26 -3.66 -10.06 -3.87
CA ILE A 26 -3.13 -9.98 -5.23
C ILE A 26 -2.76 -8.53 -5.55
N ASP A 27 -3.64 -7.58 -5.23
CA ASP A 27 -3.36 -6.16 -5.44
C ASP A 27 -2.09 -5.72 -4.68
N ILE A 28 -1.92 -6.20 -3.45
CA ILE A 28 -0.77 -5.89 -2.61
C ILE A 28 0.52 -6.49 -3.21
N ASP A 29 0.48 -7.78 -3.55
CA ASP A 29 1.64 -8.47 -4.13
C ASP A 29 2.08 -7.82 -5.45
N ASP A 30 1.13 -7.46 -6.31
CA ASP A 30 1.40 -6.76 -7.57
C ASP A 30 2.07 -5.40 -7.33
N MET A 31 1.63 -4.64 -6.34
CA MET A 31 2.24 -3.35 -6.01
C MET A 31 3.65 -3.50 -5.44
N LEU A 32 3.86 -4.46 -4.53
CA LEU A 32 5.17 -4.70 -3.95
C LEU A 32 6.18 -5.16 -5.01
N LYS A 33 5.76 -6.03 -5.94
CA LYS A 33 6.57 -6.45 -7.11
C LYS A 33 6.85 -5.31 -8.08
N SER A 34 5.93 -4.36 -8.18
CA SER A 34 6.08 -3.21 -9.08
C SER A 34 7.11 -2.19 -8.59
N GLY A 35 7.54 -2.26 -7.32
CA GLY A 35 8.55 -1.35 -6.76
C GLY A 35 8.11 -0.57 -5.54
N VAL A 36 6.84 -0.70 -5.14
CA VAL A 36 6.32 -0.04 -3.95
C VAL A 36 6.98 -0.63 -2.71
N ARG A 37 7.43 0.23 -1.79
CA ARG A 37 8.03 -0.22 -0.52
C ARG A 37 7.00 -0.59 0.53
N HIS A 38 5.95 0.21 0.70
CA HIS A 38 4.91 -0.12 1.67
C HIS A 38 3.52 0.05 1.09
N CYS A 39 2.63 -0.84 1.49
CA CYS A 39 1.21 -0.71 1.26
C CYS A 39 0.56 -0.01 2.46
N VAL A 40 -0.32 0.93 2.19
CA VAL A 40 -1.09 1.70 3.17
C VAL A 40 -2.49 1.13 3.19
N LEU A 41 -2.92 0.60 4.34
CA LEU A 41 -4.26 0.07 4.54
C LEU A 41 -4.97 0.84 5.64
N SER A 42 -6.26 1.13 5.42
CA SER A 42 -7.14 1.63 6.47
C SER A 42 -7.29 0.59 7.57
N SER A 43 -7.36 1.05 8.83
CA SER A 43 -7.57 0.22 10.02
C SER A 43 -8.84 -0.64 10.02
N MET A 44 -9.74 -0.48 9.05
CA MET A 44 -10.94 -1.30 8.91
C MET A 44 -10.71 -2.64 8.21
N ASN A 45 -9.49 -2.94 7.72
CA ASN A 45 -9.22 -4.16 6.94
C ASN A 45 -8.29 -5.17 7.67
N ASP A 46 -8.79 -5.73 8.79
CA ASP A 46 -8.05 -6.62 9.69
C ASP A 46 -7.46 -7.87 9.02
N GLU A 47 -8.15 -8.45 8.04
CA GLU A 47 -7.70 -9.68 7.40
C GLU A 47 -6.46 -9.47 6.54
N LEU A 48 -6.40 -8.37 5.78
CA LEU A 48 -5.22 -8.04 4.97
C LEU A 48 -4.07 -7.59 5.86
N ILE A 49 -4.34 -6.79 6.91
CA ILE A 49 -3.32 -6.32 7.86
C ILE A 49 -2.54 -7.50 8.46
N LYS A 50 -3.20 -8.61 8.80
CA LYS A 50 -2.56 -9.79 9.39
C LYS A 50 -1.69 -10.60 8.41
N LYS A 51 -1.89 -10.42 7.10
CA LYS A 51 -1.25 -11.22 6.05
C LYS A 51 -0.07 -10.52 5.39
N ILE A 52 0.06 -9.20 5.56
CA ILE A 52 1.17 -8.42 4.99
C ILE A 52 2.33 -8.37 5.99
N PRO A 53 3.59 -8.53 5.53
CA PRO A 53 4.76 -8.33 6.38
C PRO A 53 4.74 -6.94 7.04
N LYS A 54 4.98 -6.90 8.36
CA LYS A 54 4.89 -5.65 9.15
C LYS A 54 5.84 -4.56 8.66
N ASP A 55 7.00 -4.93 8.15
CA ASP A 55 8.01 -4.05 7.56
C ASP A 55 7.63 -3.50 6.18
N ARG A 56 6.51 -3.98 5.61
CA ARG A 56 5.96 -3.58 4.31
C ARG A 56 4.56 -2.96 4.42
N LEU A 57 4.07 -2.73 5.64
CA LEU A 57 2.72 -2.25 5.93
C LEU A 57 2.75 -0.90 6.68
N ILE A 58 1.92 0.03 6.21
CA ILE A 58 1.54 1.25 6.94
C ILE A 58 0.04 1.15 7.23
N ILE A 59 -0.36 1.42 8.48
CA ILE A 59 -1.77 1.45 8.87
C ILE A 59 -2.22 2.90 8.93
N GLU A 60 -3.21 3.25 8.12
CA GLU A 60 -3.87 4.54 8.13
C GLU A 60 -5.06 4.50 9.12
N ILE A 61 -5.05 5.42 10.08
CA ILE A 61 -6.14 5.61 11.03
C ILE A 61 -6.77 6.96 10.75
N SER A 62 -7.97 6.96 10.16
CA SER A 62 -8.74 8.17 9.95
C SER A 62 -9.53 8.49 11.22
N ILE A 63 -9.19 9.59 11.89
CA ILE A 63 -9.95 10.09 13.04
C ILE A 63 -10.96 11.10 12.52
N ASN A 64 -12.26 10.81 12.67
CA ASN A 64 -13.29 11.80 12.41
C ASN A 64 -13.47 12.66 13.67
N GLU A 65 -12.80 13.80 13.75
CA GLU A 65 -13.05 14.78 14.81
C GLU A 65 -14.41 15.43 14.57
N LYS A 66 -15.49 14.75 14.98
CA LYS A 66 -16.73 15.44 15.30
C LYS A 66 -16.53 16.14 16.65
N LYS A 67 -16.22 17.43 16.60
CA LYS A 67 -16.48 18.33 17.74
C LYS A 67 -17.97 18.54 17.90
#